data_AF-A0A2V5LF64-F1
#
_entry.id   AF-A0A2V5LF64-F1
#
_cell.length_a   1.000
_cell.length_b   1.000
_cell.length_c   1.000
_cell.angle_alpha   90.00
_cell.angle_beta   90.00
_cell.angle_gamma   90.00
#
_symmetry.space_group_name_H-M   'P 1'
#
loop_
_entity.id
_entity.type
_entity.pdbx_description
1 polymer ?
#
loop_
_entity_poly.entity_id
_entity_poly.type
_entity_poly.pdbx_seq_one_letter_code
_entity_poly.pdbx_strand_id
1 'polypeptide(L)'
;MNWRTTLILAVIALAGFAYFRFFEMKRPSTEEARRLAQNVVNFDRNKVDGIVIKNGDQQIEIRRRDNKWRLETPIKDQADAAIVENLLSDLENWQKEGTIAAKEIDADKSKLAEYGLNNPKLKLKLLGRDRPPEILFGKDAALEGRMYVRFQNSKQTFLARQSVKKDIDKKPEEFRDRKLTDLTTAQVRRMTLKTPAGEMELEKKSDHWDILKPLRARADDQKVGDLISQITTAQIQQFVADDRGDLRPYGLAEPRGSITLYDLEPKKGQKVELGESIKVFGQEAKGQTLQIGSVPEKEKDQIYARFTPRGAVYTLPKKIEEILNTKPADLRDYHLVRIDTNILDRITIDAPGKGKAVLARKDGNWTIATRNNAPVDSGAVRRLIDTLQNERVTRFVEDVASNLSQYGLDKPQIQLTFSSFASENTAETKAGEQPFAGIAFGRAEGDNLYARLADEPFVVTVRRSLLNQISPDPLQWQELSIFKFKP
;
A
#
# COMPACT_ATOMS: atom_id res chain seq x y z
N MET A 1 -64.55 21.60 -1.68
CA MET A 1 -63.80 20.36 -1.37
C MET A 1 -63.88 20.14 0.13
N ASN A 2 -64.50 19.05 0.58
CA ASN A 2 -64.72 18.79 2.00
C ASN A 2 -63.40 18.33 2.65
N TRP A 3 -62.76 19.21 3.42
CA TRP A 3 -61.43 18.97 4.00
C TRP A 3 -61.36 17.69 4.84
N ARG A 4 -62.48 17.32 5.49
CA ARG A 4 -62.61 16.08 6.26
C ARG A 4 -62.49 14.83 5.39
N THR A 5 -63.15 14.81 4.24
CA THR A 5 -63.03 13.69 3.28
C THR A 5 -61.64 13.61 2.66
N THR A 6 -60.99 14.76 2.42
CA THR A 6 -59.61 14.79 1.93
C THR A 6 -58.62 14.23 2.96
N LEU A 7 -58.83 14.51 4.25
CA LEU A 7 -57.99 14.02 5.35
C LEU A 7 -58.14 12.51 5.55
N ILE A 8 -59.37 11.99 5.48
CA ILE A 8 -59.64 10.54 5.54
C ILE A 8 -58.97 9.81 4.36
N LEU A 9 -59.09 10.35 3.14
CA LEU A 9 -58.44 9.78 1.96
C LEU A 9 -56.91 9.81 2.06
N ALA A 10 -56.33 10.88 2.63
CA ALA A 10 -54.89 10.97 2.86
C ALA A 10 -54.39 9.93 3.87
N VAL A 11 -55.16 9.67 4.94
CA VAL A 11 -54.82 8.62 5.92
C VAL A 11 -54.91 7.22 5.31
N ILE A 12 -55.93 6.95 4.50
CA ILE A 12 -56.07 5.67 3.78
C ILE A 12 -54.92 5.49 2.77
N ALA A 13 -54.56 6.55 2.04
CA ALA A 13 -53.42 6.52 1.12
C ALA A 13 -52.09 6.28 1.85
N LEU A 14 -51.87 6.92 3.01
CA LEU A 14 -50.70 6.68 3.85
C LEU A 14 -50.67 5.27 4.44
N ALA A 15 -51.81 4.74 4.88
CA ALA A 15 -51.93 3.37 5.39
C ALA A 15 -51.67 2.35 4.27
N GLY A 16 -52.22 2.60 3.06
CA GLY A 16 -51.96 1.81 1.87
C GLY A 16 -50.50 1.86 1.44
N PHE A 17 -49.88 3.04 1.45
CA PHE A 17 -48.46 3.22 1.16
C PHE A 17 -47.57 2.51 2.20
N ALA A 18 -47.89 2.64 3.49
CA ALA A 18 -47.18 1.95 4.56
C ALA A 18 -47.30 0.43 4.43
N TYR A 19 -48.51 -0.08 4.12
CA TYR A 19 -48.74 -1.50 3.87
C TYR A 19 -47.95 -1.99 2.65
N PHE A 20 -48.01 -1.28 1.52
CA PHE A 20 -47.26 -1.62 0.31
C PHE A 20 -45.74 -1.66 0.57
N ARG A 21 -45.21 -0.65 1.29
CA ARG A 21 -43.79 -0.53 1.63
C ARG A 21 -43.32 -1.59 2.64
N PHE A 22 -44.14 -1.95 3.62
CA PHE A 22 -43.72 -2.90 4.67
C PHE A 22 -44.06 -4.36 4.40
N PHE A 23 -45.13 -4.65 3.66
CA PHE A 23 -45.61 -6.01 3.41
C PHE A 23 -45.42 -6.47 1.96
N GLU A 24 -45.59 -5.58 0.98
CA GLU A 24 -45.54 -5.97 -0.43
C GLU A 24 -44.13 -5.89 -1.01
N MET A 25 -43.35 -4.86 -0.66
CA MET A 25 -41.90 -4.80 -0.94
C MET A 25 -41.08 -5.91 -0.26
N LYS A 26 -41.62 -6.59 0.76
CA LYS A 26 -40.97 -7.74 1.40
C LYS A 26 -41.31 -9.09 0.75
N ARG A 27 -42.31 -9.13 -0.16
CA ARG A 27 -42.61 -10.35 -0.92
C ARG A 27 -41.73 -10.37 -2.16
N PRO A 28 -41.02 -11.47 -2.44
CA PRO A 28 -40.24 -11.59 -3.66
C PRO A 28 -41.13 -11.32 -4.87
N SER A 29 -40.63 -10.60 -5.86
CA SER A 29 -41.34 -10.43 -7.13
C SER A 29 -41.65 -11.80 -7.76
N THR A 30 -42.64 -11.89 -8.66
CA THR A 30 -43.00 -13.16 -9.31
C THR A 30 -41.80 -13.83 -9.99
N GLU A 31 -40.84 -13.05 -10.49
CA GLU A 31 -39.59 -13.54 -11.07
C GLU A 31 -38.58 -13.99 -10.01
N GLU A 32 -38.42 -13.24 -8.92
CA GLU A 32 -37.57 -13.64 -7.79
C GLU A 32 -38.09 -14.92 -7.13
N ALA A 33 -39.40 -15.04 -6.94
CA ALA A 33 -40.02 -16.25 -6.41
C ALA A 33 -39.76 -17.47 -7.31
N ARG A 34 -39.82 -17.30 -8.64
CA ARG A 34 -39.48 -18.36 -9.61
C ARG A 34 -38.00 -18.71 -9.55
N ARG A 35 -37.11 -17.72 -9.47
CA ARG A 35 -35.66 -17.93 -9.35
C ARG A 35 -35.32 -18.66 -8.05
N LEU A 36 -35.82 -18.20 -6.92
CA LEU A 36 -35.64 -18.84 -5.61
C LEU A 36 -36.21 -20.27 -5.58
N ALA A 37 -37.31 -20.53 -6.31
CA ALA A 37 -37.87 -21.87 -6.44
C ALA A 37 -36.98 -22.82 -7.28
N GLN A 38 -36.20 -22.28 -8.22
CA GLN A 38 -35.25 -23.04 -9.05
C GLN A 38 -33.88 -23.20 -8.40
N ASN A 39 -33.55 -22.39 -7.40
CA ASN A 39 -32.30 -22.56 -6.67
C ASN A 39 -32.25 -23.91 -5.93
N VAL A 40 -31.04 -24.49 -5.87
CA VAL A 40 -30.75 -25.66 -5.04
C VAL A 40 -30.85 -25.28 -3.57
N VAL A 41 -30.20 -24.17 -3.20
CA VAL A 41 -30.14 -23.64 -1.84
C VAL A 41 -30.46 -22.15 -1.83
N ASN A 42 -31.19 -21.70 -0.81
CA ASN A 42 -31.48 -20.29 -0.58
C ASN A 42 -30.92 -19.88 0.78
N PHE A 43 -30.13 -18.81 0.83
CA PHE A 43 -29.52 -18.27 2.03
C PHE A 43 -29.18 -16.78 1.82
N ASP A 44 -28.92 -16.06 2.90
CA ASP A 44 -28.43 -14.69 2.85
C ASP A 44 -26.91 -14.70 3.03
N ARG A 45 -26.17 -14.34 1.98
CA ARG A 45 -24.71 -14.29 1.97
C ARG A 45 -24.13 -13.39 3.07
N ASN A 46 -24.83 -12.32 3.45
CA ASN A 46 -24.36 -11.41 4.50
C ASN A 46 -24.44 -12.02 5.90
N LYS A 47 -25.20 -13.10 6.07
CA LYS A 47 -25.31 -13.84 7.33
C LYS A 47 -24.35 -15.03 7.44
N VAL A 48 -23.48 -15.22 6.44
CA VAL A 48 -22.49 -16.30 6.41
C VAL A 48 -21.20 -15.84 7.09
N ASP A 49 -20.83 -16.55 8.16
CA ASP A 49 -19.63 -16.32 8.96
C ASP A 49 -18.53 -17.37 8.69
N GLY A 50 -18.82 -18.38 7.87
CA GLY A 50 -17.88 -19.46 7.61
C GLY A 50 -18.38 -20.53 6.66
N ILE A 51 -17.45 -21.34 6.18
CA ILE A 51 -17.67 -22.45 5.27
C ILE A 51 -16.84 -23.63 5.75
N VAL A 52 -17.44 -24.81 5.80
CA VAL A 52 -16.77 -26.07 6.07
C VAL A 52 -16.96 -26.99 4.87
N ILE A 53 -15.85 -27.36 4.24
CA ILE A 53 -15.82 -28.33 3.15
C ILE A 53 -15.18 -29.60 3.70
N LYS A 54 -15.85 -30.74 3.53
CA LYS A 54 -15.28 -32.06 3.84
C LYS A 54 -15.16 -32.85 2.54
N ASN A 55 -13.98 -33.40 2.27
CA ASN A 55 -13.73 -34.29 1.14
C ASN A 55 -13.00 -35.54 1.63
N GLY A 56 -13.74 -36.60 1.94
CA GLY A 56 -13.21 -37.78 2.63
C GLY A 56 -12.70 -37.40 4.02
N ASP A 57 -11.41 -37.65 4.28
CA ASP A 57 -10.75 -37.33 5.56
C ASP A 57 -10.26 -35.87 5.62
N GLN A 58 -10.23 -35.17 4.49
CA GLN A 58 -9.79 -33.78 4.44
C GLN A 58 -10.93 -32.85 4.84
N GLN A 59 -10.64 -31.92 5.75
CA GLN A 59 -11.55 -30.86 6.16
C GLN A 59 -10.90 -29.50 5.92
N ILE A 60 -11.63 -28.61 5.25
CA ILE A 60 -11.28 -27.21 5.05
C ILE A 60 -12.29 -26.39 5.84
N GLU A 61 -11.82 -25.60 6.80
CA GLU A 61 -12.66 -24.64 7.53
C GLU A 61 -12.16 -23.23 7.26
N ILE A 62 -13.05 -22.40 6.71
CA ILE A 62 -12.80 -20.98 6.46
C ILE A 62 -13.77 -20.17 7.31
N ARG A 63 -13.28 -19.17 8.04
CA ARG A 63 -14.07 -18.33 8.96
C ARG A 63 -13.85 -16.86 8.68
N ARG A 64 -14.91 -16.06 8.86
CA ARG A 64 -14.80 -14.60 8.85
C ARG A 64 -14.45 -14.11 10.25
N ARG A 65 -13.34 -13.40 10.38
CA ARG A 65 -12.86 -12.76 11.63
C ARG A 65 -12.35 -11.37 11.30
N ASP A 66 -12.74 -10.37 12.10
CA ASP A 66 -12.33 -8.97 11.90
C ASP A 66 -12.57 -8.49 10.45
N ASN A 67 -13.70 -8.89 9.89
CA ASN A 67 -14.10 -8.63 8.50
C ASN A 67 -13.17 -9.22 7.42
N LYS A 68 -12.29 -10.16 7.76
CA LYS A 68 -11.40 -10.89 6.84
C LYS A 68 -11.67 -12.40 6.86
N TRP A 69 -11.51 -13.05 5.72
CA TRP A 69 -11.58 -14.50 5.62
C TRP A 69 -10.27 -15.13 6.08
N ARG A 70 -10.36 -16.16 6.92
CA ARG A 70 -9.20 -16.90 7.44
C ARG A 70 -9.42 -18.39 7.25
N LEU A 71 -8.38 -19.08 6.80
CA LEU A 71 -8.32 -20.53 6.80
C LEU A 71 -7.94 -20.97 8.23
N GLU A 72 -8.77 -21.81 8.84
CA GLU A 72 -8.58 -22.32 10.21
C GLU A 72 -8.12 -23.78 10.23
N THR A 73 -8.49 -24.55 9.21
CA THR A 73 -8.14 -25.97 9.05
C THR A 73 -7.93 -26.29 7.57
N PRO A 74 -6.90 -27.06 7.20
CA PRO A 74 -5.88 -27.67 8.08
C PRO A 74 -4.75 -26.71 8.47
N ILE A 75 -4.63 -25.57 7.79
CA ILE A 75 -3.54 -24.60 7.98
C ILE A 75 -4.14 -23.29 8.45
N LYS A 76 -3.56 -22.67 9.49
CA LYS A 76 -3.99 -21.36 9.97
C LYS A 76 -3.35 -20.25 9.15
N ASP A 77 -4.11 -19.57 8.31
CA ASP A 77 -3.60 -18.49 7.46
C ASP A 77 -4.72 -17.54 6.99
N GLN A 78 -4.37 -16.48 6.26
CA GLN A 78 -5.31 -15.67 5.50
C GLN A 78 -5.90 -16.46 4.34
N ALA A 79 -7.21 -16.32 4.13
CA ALA A 79 -7.90 -16.90 2.98
C ALA A 79 -8.19 -15.81 1.94
N ASP A 80 -8.10 -16.17 0.66
CA ASP A 80 -8.42 -15.29 -0.45
C ASP A 80 -9.91 -14.98 -0.45
N ALA A 81 -10.23 -13.72 -0.14
CA ALA A 81 -11.62 -13.28 -0.06
C ALA A 81 -12.33 -13.44 -1.41
N ALA A 82 -11.69 -13.18 -2.55
CA ALA A 82 -12.33 -13.27 -3.85
C ALA A 82 -12.76 -14.71 -4.15
N ILE A 83 -11.91 -15.70 -3.81
CA ILE A 83 -12.23 -17.12 -3.98
C ILE A 83 -13.44 -17.52 -3.13
N VAL A 84 -13.47 -17.09 -1.86
CA VAL A 84 -14.57 -17.41 -0.94
C VAL A 84 -15.88 -16.74 -1.38
N GLU A 85 -15.82 -15.46 -1.75
CA GLU A 85 -17.00 -14.70 -2.19
C GLU A 85 -17.54 -15.22 -3.53
N ASN A 86 -16.67 -15.69 -4.45
CA ASN A 86 -17.09 -16.35 -5.68
C ASN A 86 -17.82 -17.66 -5.37
N LEU A 87 -17.29 -18.51 -4.49
CA LEU A 87 -17.99 -19.73 -4.05
C LEU A 87 -19.38 -19.42 -3.46
N LEU A 88 -19.50 -18.39 -2.63
CA LEU A 88 -20.80 -17.98 -2.07
C LEU A 88 -21.75 -17.47 -3.14
N SER A 89 -21.24 -16.71 -4.12
CA SER A 89 -22.01 -16.23 -5.28
C SER A 89 -22.48 -17.40 -6.16
N ASP A 90 -21.63 -18.39 -6.40
CA ASP A 90 -21.96 -19.56 -7.20
C ASP A 90 -23.01 -20.43 -6.51
N LEU A 91 -22.96 -20.55 -5.17
CA LEU A 91 -23.99 -21.20 -4.36
C LEU A 91 -25.33 -20.47 -4.40
N GLU A 92 -25.33 -19.14 -4.32
CA GLU A 92 -26.55 -18.32 -4.38
C GLU A 92 -27.26 -18.41 -5.74
N ASN A 93 -26.49 -18.57 -6.81
CA ASN A 93 -26.97 -18.71 -8.18
C ASN A 93 -27.11 -20.16 -8.64
N TRP A 94 -26.92 -21.13 -7.73
CA TRP A 94 -26.90 -22.53 -8.08
C TRP A 94 -28.31 -23.07 -8.34
N GLN A 95 -28.58 -23.45 -9.58
CA GLN A 95 -29.90 -23.94 -10.00
C GLN A 95 -29.99 -25.47 -10.03
N LYS A 96 -31.15 -25.99 -9.59
CA LYS A 96 -31.53 -27.39 -9.79
C LYS A 96 -32.17 -27.56 -11.16
N GLU A 97 -31.79 -28.64 -11.84
CA GLU A 97 -32.31 -29.01 -13.16
C GLU A 97 -33.27 -30.20 -13.09
N GLY A 98 -33.39 -30.83 -11.92
CA GLY A 98 -34.33 -31.90 -11.65
C GLY A 98 -34.46 -32.19 -10.16
N THR A 99 -35.56 -32.83 -9.77
CA THR A 99 -35.80 -33.32 -8.41
C THR A 99 -36.27 -34.76 -8.48
N ILE A 100 -35.61 -35.64 -7.74
CA ILE A 100 -35.98 -37.04 -7.54
C ILE A 100 -36.75 -37.11 -6.23
N ALA A 101 -38.02 -37.52 -6.31
CA ALA A 101 -38.92 -37.48 -5.18
C ALA A 101 -38.53 -38.50 -4.09
N ALA A 102 -38.85 -38.18 -2.83
CA ALA A 102 -38.58 -39.07 -1.70
C ALA A 102 -39.17 -40.48 -1.90
N LYS A 103 -40.38 -40.57 -2.47
CA LYS A 103 -41.05 -41.85 -2.75
C LYS A 103 -40.24 -42.76 -3.67
N GLU A 104 -39.51 -42.20 -4.64
CA GLU A 104 -38.71 -42.98 -5.60
C GLU A 104 -37.42 -43.53 -4.96
N ILE A 105 -36.90 -42.83 -3.95
CA ILE A 105 -35.76 -43.26 -3.14
C ILE A 105 -36.20 -44.28 -2.08
N ASP A 106 -37.38 -44.07 -1.47
CA ASP A 106 -37.93 -44.96 -0.45
C ASP A 106 -38.35 -46.32 -1.06
N ALA A 107 -38.83 -46.32 -2.31
CA ALA A 107 -39.15 -47.54 -3.07
C ALA A 107 -37.91 -48.39 -3.39
N ASP A 108 -36.74 -47.77 -3.54
CA ASP A 108 -35.48 -48.45 -3.80
C ASP A 108 -34.32 -47.71 -3.14
N LYS A 109 -33.96 -48.18 -1.94
CA LYS A 109 -32.88 -47.59 -1.14
C LYS A 109 -31.50 -47.74 -1.79
N SER A 110 -31.32 -48.67 -2.74
CA SER A 110 -30.04 -48.89 -3.41
C SER A 110 -29.65 -47.68 -4.29
N LYS A 111 -30.62 -46.89 -4.77
CA LYS A 111 -30.40 -45.65 -5.52
C LYS A 111 -29.51 -44.64 -4.80
N LEU A 112 -29.57 -44.55 -3.46
CA LEU A 112 -28.66 -43.67 -2.72
C LEU A 112 -27.20 -44.11 -2.86
N ALA A 113 -26.94 -45.42 -2.95
CA ALA A 113 -25.60 -45.93 -3.22
C ALA A 113 -25.19 -45.71 -4.68
N GLU A 114 -26.12 -45.90 -5.63
CA GLU A 114 -25.89 -45.61 -7.06
C GLU A 114 -25.49 -44.15 -7.27
N TYR A 115 -26.25 -43.22 -6.67
CA TYR A 115 -26.00 -41.78 -6.75
C TYR A 115 -24.81 -41.31 -5.89
N GLY A 116 -24.19 -42.20 -5.11
CA GLY A 116 -23.07 -41.85 -4.21
C GLY A 116 -23.45 -41.00 -3.00
N LEU A 117 -24.74 -40.95 -2.65
CA LEU A 117 -25.30 -40.17 -1.54
C LEU A 117 -25.51 -40.98 -0.25
N ASN A 118 -25.29 -42.29 -0.28
CA ASN A 118 -25.34 -43.14 0.91
C ASN A 118 -24.16 -42.89 1.86
N ASN A 119 -22.94 -42.71 1.30
CA ASN A 119 -21.75 -42.29 2.04
C ASN A 119 -21.00 -41.21 1.26
N PRO A 120 -21.53 -39.97 1.24
CA PRO A 120 -20.98 -38.91 0.41
C PRO A 120 -19.65 -38.43 0.99
N LYS A 121 -18.60 -38.51 0.18
CA LYS A 121 -17.26 -38.02 0.55
C LYS A 121 -17.21 -36.51 0.62
N LEU A 122 -17.90 -35.84 -0.30
CA LEU A 122 -17.89 -34.40 -0.45
C LEU A 122 -19.13 -33.79 0.23
N LYS A 123 -18.90 -32.90 1.19
CA LYS A 123 -19.94 -32.20 1.95
C LYS A 123 -19.58 -30.73 2.10
N LEU A 124 -20.60 -29.87 2.06
CA LEU A 124 -20.46 -28.43 2.28
C LEU A 124 -21.44 -27.97 3.35
N LYS A 125 -20.92 -27.25 4.34
CA LYS A 125 -21.71 -26.67 5.42
C LYS A 125 -21.40 -25.18 5.54
N LEU A 126 -22.44 -24.35 5.45
CA LEU A 126 -22.34 -22.93 5.77
C LEU A 126 -22.44 -22.73 7.29
N LEU A 127 -21.72 -21.75 7.82
CA LEU A 127 -21.76 -21.32 9.21
C LEU A 127 -22.30 -19.89 9.26
N GLY A 128 -23.11 -19.58 10.27
CA GLY A 128 -23.73 -18.26 10.41
C GLY A 128 -25.17 -18.34 10.89
N ARG A 129 -25.87 -17.20 10.85
CA ARG A 129 -27.30 -17.10 11.20
C ARG A 129 -28.16 -17.57 10.02
N ASP A 130 -29.28 -18.24 10.30
CA ASP A 130 -30.23 -18.72 9.28
C ASP A 130 -29.60 -19.60 8.19
N ARG A 131 -28.55 -20.35 8.53
CA ARG A 131 -27.82 -21.20 7.59
C ARG A 131 -28.71 -22.34 7.04
N PRO A 132 -28.55 -22.70 5.76
CA PRO A 132 -29.22 -23.87 5.20
C PRO A 132 -28.66 -25.17 5.79
N PRO A 133 -29.37 -26.31 5.65
CA PRO A 133 -28.84 -27.62 5.99
C PRO A 133 -27.55 -27.95 5.24
N GLU A 134 -26.73 -28.85 5.78
CA GLU A 134 -25.52 -29.34 5.13
C GLU A 134 -25.85 -29.99 3.77
N ILE A 135 -25.04 -29.67 2.77
CA ILE A 135 -25.18 -30.12 1.39
C ILE A 135 -24.25 -31.32 1.18
N LEU A 136 -24.83 -32.42 0.71
CA LEU A 136 -24.14 -33.68 0.41
C LEU A 136 -24.04 -33.83 -1.10
N PHE A 137 -22.83 -34.08 -1.58
CA PHE A 137 -22.53 -34.20 -3.01
C PHE A 137 -22.30 -35.67 -3.37
N GLY A 138 -23.03 -36.14 -4.38
CA GLY A 138 -22.97 -37.49 -4.91
C GLY A 138 -22.05 -37.61 -6.14
N LYS A 139 -22.26 -38.67 -6.91
CA LYS A 139 -21.59 -38.91 -8.20
C LYS A 139 -22.11 -37.96 -9.28
N ASP A 140 -21.31 -37.87 -10.33
CA ASP A 140 -21.71 -37.23 -11.58
C ASP A 140 -22.86 -38.02 -12.19
N ALA A 141 -23.85 -37.29 -12.73
CA ALA A 141 -24.99 -37.92 -13.38
C ALA A 141 -24.63 -38.35 -14.81
N ALA A 142 -25.45 -39.24 -15.39
CA ALA A 142 -25.28 -39.67 -16.78
C ALA A 142 -25.37 -38.50 -17.79
N LEU A 143 -26.05 -37.41 -17.41
CA LEU A 143 -26.13 -36.21 -18.22
C LEU A 143 -24.96 -35.29 -17.92
N GLU A 144 -24.22 -34.95 -18.97
CA GLU A 144 -22.96 -34.20 -18.90
C GLU A 144 -23.11 -32.89 -18.11
N GLY A 145 -22.14 -32.62 -17.24
CA GLY A 145 -22.09 -31.40 -16.42
C GLY A 145 -23.06 -31.37 -15.23
N ARG A 146 -23.76 -32.47 -14.93
CA ARG A 146 -24.69 -32.57 -13.80
C ARG A 146 -24.22 -33.53 -12.71
N MET A 147 -24.77 -33.36 -11.51
CA MET A 147 -24.48 -34.23 -10.37
C MET A 147 -25.67 -34.37 -9.43
N TYR A 148 -25.66 -35.44 -8.65
CA TYR A 148 -26.66 -35.67 -7.60
C TYR A 148 -26.28 -34.94 -6.31
N VAL A 149 -27.25 -34.25 -5.71
CA VAL A 149 -27.07 -33.45 -4.50
C VAL A 149 -28.22 -33.73 -3.52
N ARG A 150 -27.93 -33.77 -2.22
CA ARG A 150 -28.94 -33.98 -1.19
C ARG A 150 -28.64 -33.13 0.04
N PHE A 151 -29.67 -32.59 0.69
CA PHE A 151 -29.49 -31.94 1.99
C PHE A 151 -29.58 -32.96 3.12
N GLN A 152 -28.78 -32.79 4.18
CA GLN A 152 -28.74 -33.69 5.34
C GLN A 152 -30.14 -33.97 5.94
N ASN A 153 -31.01 -32.95 5.95
CA ASN A 153 -32.37 -33.04 6.51
C ASN A 153 -33.48 -33.23 5.46
N SER A 154 -33.12 -33.45 4.18
CA SER A 154 -34.09 -33.66 3.11
C SER A 154 -34.21 -35.12 2.71
N LYS A 155 -35.43 -35.56 2.40
CA LYS A 155 -35.68 -36.86 1.77
C LYS A 155 -35.56 -36.83 0.24
N GLN A 156 -35.52 -35.65 -0.35
CA GLN A 156 -35.43 -35.45 -1.80
C GLN A 156 -33.96 -35.40 -2.24
N THR A 157 -33.72 -35.86 -3.46
CA THR A 157 -32.42 -35.73 -4.13
C THR A 157 -32.59 -34.81 -5.33
N PHE A 158 -31.62 -33.93 -5.57
CA PHE A 158 -31.64 -32.95 -6.63
C PHE A 158 -30.60 -33.30 -7.69
N LEU A 159 -30.91 -32.97 -8.94
CA LEU A 159 -29.96 -32.96 -10.04
C LEU A 159 -29.56 -31.50 -10.26
N ALA A 160 -28.27 -31.19 -10.11
CA ALA A 160 -27.76 -29.81 -10.20
C ALA A 160 -26.50 -29.73 -11.05
N ARG A 161 -26.14 -28.51 -11.48
CA ARG A 161 -24.92 -28.26 -12.25
C ARG A 161 -23.66 -28.48 -11.39
N GLN A 162 -22.56 -28.89 -12.02
CA GLN A 162 -21.28 -29.12 -11.34
C GLN A 162 -20.47 -27.85 -11.02
N SER A 163 -20.99 -26.64 -11.23
CA SER A 163 -20.23 -25.38 -10.99
C SER A 163 -19.67 -25.34 -9.56
N VAL A 164 -20.54 -25.50 -8.57
CA VAL A 164 -20.17 -25.52 -7.14
C VAL A 164 -19.17 -26.62 -6.81
N LYS A 165 -19.25 -27.79 -7.47
CA LYS A 165 -18.31 -28.91 -7.26
C LYS A 165 -16.88 -28.46 -7.54
N LYS A 166 -16.66 -27.72 -8.63
CA LYS A 166 -15.31 -27.21 -8.99
C LYS A 166 -14.75 -26.23 -7.97
N ASP A 167 -15.60 -25.57 -7.20
CA ASP A 167 -15.17 -24.63 -6.17
C ASP A 167 -14.83 -25.31 -4.85
N ILE A 168 -15.60 -26.33 -4.48
CA ILE A 168 -15.37 -27.06 -3.24
C ILE A 168 -14.36 -28.22 -3.38
N ASP A 169 -14.00 -28.61 -4.61
CA ASP A 169 -12.94 -29.60 -4.88
C ASP A 169 -11.52 -28.99 -4.86
N LYS A 170 -11.42 -27.66 -4.71
CA LYS A 170 -10.14 -26.95 -4.54
C LYS A 170 -9.41 -27.44 -3.28
N LYS A 171 -8.09 -27.50 -3.37
CA LYS A 171 -7.22 -27.84 -2.24
C LYS A 171 -7.15 -26.69 -1.23
N PRO A 172 -6.81 -26.94 0.06
CA PRO A 172 -6.69 -25.90 1.07
C PRO A 172 -5.73 -24.77 0.67
N GLU A 173 -4.64 -25.11 -0.04
CA GLU A 173 -3.62 -24.16 -0.49
C GLU A 173 -4.19 -23.18 -1.53
N GLU A 174 -5.18 -23.60 -2.31
CA GLU A 174 -5.82 -22.76 -3.31
C GLU A 174 -6.74 -21.71 -2.68
N PHE A 175 -7.20 -21.92 -1.45
CA PHE A 175 -7.97 -20.93 -0.70
C PHE A 175 -7.11 -19.90 0.03
N ARG A 176 -5.79 -20.08 0.11
CA ARG A 176 -4.89 -19.16 0.83
C ARG A 176 -4.69 -17.87 0.03
N ASP A 177 -4.68 -16.73 0.72
CA ASP A 177 -4.39 -15.45 0.08
C ASP A 177 -2.94 -15.44 -0.44
N ARG A 178 -2.76 -15.10 -1.71
CA ARG A 178 -1.43 -15.02 -2.33
C ARG A 178 -0.73 -13.68 -2.09
N LYS A 179 -1.40 -12.67 -1.53
CA LYS A 179 -0.74 -11.40 -1.14
C LYS A 179 0.21 -11.63 0.02
N LEU A 180 1.43 -11.11 -0.09
CA LEU A 180 2.38 -11.22 1.02
C LEU A 180 1.91 -10.47 2.27
N THR A 181 1.38 -9.26 2.10
CA THR A 181 0.91 -8.37 3.16
C THR A 181 -0.30 -7.54 2.70
N ASP A 182 -1.09 -7.08 3.68
CA ASP A 182 -2.15 -6.08 3.48
C ASP A 182 -1.63 -4.63 3.56
N LEU A 183 -0.34 -4.42 3.89
CA LEU A 183 0.27 -3.09 3.91
C LEU A 183 0.33 -2.50 2.51
N THR A 184 0.03 -1.21 2.42
CA THR A 184 0.24 -0.41 1.21
C THR A 184 1.48 0.46 1.36
N THR A 185 2.12 0.83 0.24
CA THR A 185 3.29 1.73 0.25
C THR A 185 3.04 3.02 1.02
N ALA A 186 1.83 3.59 0.90
CA ALA A 186 1.46 4.83 1.58
C ALA A 186 1.34 4.71 3.11
N GLN A 187 1.09 3.51 3.63
CA GLN A 187 1.01 3.25 5.08
C GLN A 187 2.39 3.10 5.71
N VAL A 188 3.42 2.75 4.94
CA VAL A 188 4.77 2.57 5.48
C VAL A 188 5.35 3.91 5.92
N ARG A 189 5.90 3.95 7.13
CA ARG A 189 6.51 5.12 7.77
C ARG A 189 7.97 4.90 8.12
N ARG A 190 8.39 3.65 8.31
CA ARG A 190 9.80 3.30 8.56
C ARG A 190 10.11 1.97 7.91
N MET A 191 11.37 1.79 7.50
CA MET A 191 11.89 0.50 7.08
C MET A 191 13.29 0.26 7.62
N THR A 192 13.61 -1.02 7.82
CA THR A 192 14.96 -1.48 8.14
C THR A 192 15.35 -2.56 7.13
N LEU A 193 16.52 -2.42 6.51
CA LEU A 193 17.12 -3.42 5.67
C LEU A 193 18.37 -3.96 6.36
N LYS A 194 18.49 -5.28 6.42
CA LYS A 194 19.71 -5.98 6.83
C LYS A 194 20.14 -6.86 5.68
N THR A 195 21.16 -6.46 4.95
CA THR A 195 21.64 -7.14 3.74
C THR A 195 23.13 -7.41 3.87
N PRO A 196 23.76 -8.18 2.96
CA PRO A 196 25.21 -8.34 2.95
C PRO A 196 25.96 -7.02 2.72
N ALA A 197 25.29 -6.00 2.17
CA ALA A 197 25.85 -4.66 1.99
C ALA A 197 25.84 -3.82 3.29
N GLY A 198 25.14 -4.28 4.34
CA GLY A 198 25.06 -3.62 5.65
C GLY A 198 23.63 -3.44 6.15
N GLU A 199 23.51 -2.74 7.27
CA GLU A 199 22.22 -2.32 7.83
C GLU A 199 21.88 -0.89 7.37
N MET A 200 20.64 -0.71 6.91
CA MET A 200 20.08 0.58 6.58
C MET A 200 18.77 0.80 7.31
N GLU A 201 18.56 2.03 7.75
CA GLU A 201 17.31 2.46 8.33
C GLU A 201 16.83 3.71 7.62
N LEU A 202 15.56 3.69 7.21
CA LEU A 202 14.91 4.82 6.58
C LEU A 202 13.62 5.15 7.31
N GLU A 203 13.32 6.45 7.42
CA GLU A 203 12.13 6.98 8.08
C GLU A 203 11.50 8.06 7.21
N LYS A 204 10.18 8.02 7.11
CA LYS A 204 9.41 9.06 6.45
C LYS A 204 9.12 10.16 7.46
N LYS A 205 9.63 11.37 7.21
CA LYS A 205 9.32 12.58 7.96
C LYS A 205 8.48 13.51 7.10
N SER A 206 7.29 13.84 7.59
CA SER A 206 6.27 14.52 6.78
C SER A 206 6.03 13.72 5.48
N ASP A 207 6.37 14.28 4.32
CA ASP A 207 6.21 13.63 3.02
C ASP A 207 7.48 13.05 2.42
N HIS A 208 8.61 13.17 3.10
CA HIS A 208 9.93 12.84 2.56
C HIS A 208 10.63 11.75 3.36
N TRP A 209 11.38 10.90 2.66
CA TRP A 209 12.20 9.85 3.26
C TRP A 209 13.59 10.35 3.60
N ASP A 210 14.05 10.01 4.80
CA ASP A 210 15.42 10.18 5.25
C ASP A 210 16.06 8.81 5.51
N ILE A 211 17.33 8.68 5.14
CA ILE A 211 18.23 7.64 5.62
C ILE A 211 18.75 8.06 6.99
N LEU A 212 18.59 7.20 8.00
CA LEU A 212 19.07 7.42 9.36
C LEU A 212 20.36 6.66 9.64
N LYS A 213 20.52 5.47 9.05
CA LYS A 213 21.71 4.61 9.12
C LYS A 213 22.05 4.06 7.74
N PRO A 214 23.35 3.83 7.42
CA PRO A 214 24.52 4.09 8.28
C PRO A 214 24.93 5.57 8.35
N LEU A 215 24.34 6.41 7.50
CA LEU A 215 24.59 7.85 7.41
C LEU A 215 23.26 8.61 7.44
N ARG A 216 23.28 9.88 7.86
CA ARG A 216 22.09 10.74 7.89
C ARG A 216 21.95 11.55 6.61
N ALA A 217 21.08 11.15 5.68
CA ALA A 217 20.86 11.85 4.42
C ALA A 217 19.40 11.84 3.98
N ARG A 218 19.03 12.77 3.09
CA ARG A 218 17.79 12.64 2.31
C ARG A 218 17.83 11.38 1.44
N ALA A 219 16.70 10.68 1.39
CA ALA A 219 16.48 9.59 0.47
C ALA A 219 15.63 10.05 -0.72
N ASP A 220 15.82 9.43 -1.88
CA ASP A 220 14.99 9.61 -3.06
C ASP A 220 13.63 8.94 -2.83
N ASP A 221 12.58 9.75 -2.74
CA ASP A 221 11.24 9.29 -2.35
C ASP A 221 10.68 8.25 -3.33
N GLN A 222 10.99 8.40 -4.63
CA GLN A 222 10.53 7.46 -5.66
C GLN A 222 11.22 6.12 -5.49
N LYS A 223 12.55 6.10 -5.35
CA LYS A 223 13.31 4.85 -5.20
C LYS A 223 12.94 4.10 -3.93
N VAL A 224 12.73 4.81 -2.82
CA VAL A 224 12.27 4.20 -1.57
C VAL A 224 10.85 3.65 -1.73
N GLY A 225 9.97 4.40 -2.41
CA GLY A 225 8.61 3.96 -2.76
C GLY A 225 8.59 2.69 -3.61
N ASP A 226 9.46 2.60 -4.62
CA ASP A 226 9.60 1.44 -5.51
C ASP A 226 10.05 0.20 -4.73
N LEU A 227 11.02 0.35 -3.83
CA LEU A 227 11.51 -0.71 -2.96
C LEU A 227 10.42 -1.25 -2.02
N ILE A 228 9.62 -0.37 -1.43
CA ILE A 228 8.47 -0.77 -0.59
C ILE A 228 7.43 -1.49 -1.46
N SER A 229 7.09 -0.90 -2.61
CA SER A 229 6.10 -1.41 -3.54
C SER A 229 6.42 -2.83 -3.98
N GLN A 230 7.69 -3.11 -4.24
CA GLN A 230 8.18 -4.43 -4.61
C GLN A 230 7.82 -5.52 -3.57
N ILE A 231 7.73 -5.17 -2.29
CA ILE A 231 7.33 -6.09 -1.21
C ILE A 231 5.82 -6.10 -1.02
N THR A 232 5.19 -4.93 -0.95
CA THR A 232 3.75 -4.81 -0.67
C THR A 232 2.89 -5.34 -1.81
N THR A 233 3.43 -5.39 -3.04
CA THR A 233 2.74 -5.96 -4.21
C THR A 233 3.20 -7.38 -4.54
N ALA A 234 4.14 -7.95 -3.77
CA ALA A 234 4.65 -9.30 -4.01
C ALA A 234 3.55 -10.35 -3.86
N GLN A 235 3.47 -11.25 -4.84
CA GLN A 235 2.55 -12.39 -4.82
C GLN A 235 3.32 -13.68 -4.54
N ILE A 236 2.83 -14.44 -3.58
CA ILE A 236 3.28 -15.79 -3.25
C ILE A 236 3.04 -16.70 -4.45
N GLN A 237 4.12 -17.30 -4.94
CA GLN A 237 4.09 -18.26 -6.05
C GLN A 237 3.71 -19.65 -5.54
N GLN A 238 4.36 -20.11 -4.47
CA GLN A 238 4.11 -21.42 -3.88
C GLN A 238 4.20 -21.36 -2.35
N PHE A 239 3.33 -22.10 -1.67
CA PHE A 239 3.47 -22.38 -0.24
C PHE A 239 4.29 -23.66 -0.07
N VAL A 240 5.42 -23.57 0.63
CA VAL A 240 6.43 -24.64 0.64
C VAL A 240 6.35 -25.46 1.93
N ALA A 241 6.39 -24.80 3.09
CA ALA A 241 6.44 -25.47 4.38
C ALA A 241 5.94 -24.57 5.52
N ASP A 242 5.64 -25.18 6.67
CA ASP A 242 5.45 -24.49 7.94
C ASP A 242 6.82 -23.99 8.45
N ASP A 243 6.86 -22.77 9.01
CA ASP A 243 8.11 -22.15 9.46
C ASP A 243 8.65 -22.67 10.80
N ARG A 244 7.93 -23.58 11.46
CA ARG A 244 8.36 -24.32 12.66
C ARG A 244 9.28 -25.50 12.35
N GLY A 245 9.38 -25.87 11.07
CA GLY A 245 10.26 -26.94 10.60
C GLY A 245 11.73 -26.52 10.45
N ASP A 246 12.53 -27.37 9.79
CA ASP A 246 13.92 -27.06 9.46
C ASP A 246 14.00 -26.01 8.34
N LEU A 247 14.60 -24.86 8.65
CA LEU A 247 14.75 -23.74 7.72
C LEU A 247 16.02 -23.79 6.87
N ARG A 248 16.96 -24.72 7.15
CA ARG A 248 18.23 -24.86 6.43
C ARG A 248 18.06 -25.15 4.93
N PRO A 249 17.15 -26.04 4.48
CA PRO A 249 16.96 -26.34 3.05
C PRO A 249 16.57 -25.11 2.22
N TYR A 250 16.02 -24.09 2.86
CA TYR A 250 15.52 -22.88 2.22
C TYR A 250 16.49 -21.69 2.34
N GLY A 251 17.67 -21.89 2.96
CA GLY A 251 18.59 -20.79 3.27
C GLY A 251 17.99 -19.76 4.24
N LEU A 252 17.07 -20.18 5.11
CA LEU A 252 16.35 -19.32 6.05
C LEU A 252 16.76 -19.54 7.52
N ALA A 253 17.63 -20.52 7.79
CA ALA A 253 18.29 -20.64 9.09
C ALA A 253 19.23 -19.44 9.35
N GLU A 254 19.96 -19.03 8.32
CA GLU A 254 20.70 -17.77 8.23
C GLU A 254 20.24 -17.04 6.96
N PRO A 255 19.21 -16.19 7.05
CA PRO A 255 18.70 -15.48 5.88
C PRO A 255 19.78 -14.64 5.21
N ARG A 256 19.80 -14.64 3.88
CA ARG A 256 20.73 -13.81 3.08
C ARG A 256 20.50 -12.32 3.28
N GLY A 257 19.30 -11.95 3.70
CA GLY A 257 18.94 -10.61 4.14
C GLY A 257 17.52 -10.56 4.65
N SER A 258 17.15 -9.41 5.20
CA SER A 258 15.79 -9.16 5.65
C SER A 258 15.40 -7.70 5.43
N ILE A 259 14.11 -7.49 5.24
CA ILE A 259 13.49 -6.17 5.22
C ILE A 259 12.31 -6.16 6.18
N THR A 260 12.26 -5.13 7.01
CA THR A 260 11.19 -4.92 7.99
C THR A 260 10.48 -3.62 7.67
N LEU A 261 9.15 -3.69 7.51
CA LEU A 261 8.30 -2.53 7.26
C LEU A 261 7.48 -2.19 8.50
N TYR A 262 7.37 -0.90 8.80
CA TYR A 262 6.59 -0.37 9.92
C TYR A 262 5.60 0.68 9.43
N ASP A 263 4.39 0.65 9.96
CA ASP A 263 3.28 1.56 9.62
C ASP A 263 3.09 2.72 10.60
N LEU A 264 3.80 2.70 11.74
CA LEU A 264 3.70 3.73 12.78
C LEU A 264 4.75 4.84 12.65
N GLU A 265 4.31 6.07 12.89
CA GLU A 265 5.15 7.28 12.93
C GLU A 265 5.62 7.56 14.37
N PRO A 266 6.93 7.67 14.65
CA PRO A 266 7.41 8.08 15.97
C PRO A 266 7.20 9.58 16.19
N LYS A 267 6.72 9.98 17.38
CA LYS A 267 6.53 11.40 17.71
C LYS A 267 7.87 12.12 17.92
N LYS A 268 7.96 13.39 17.47
CA LYS A 268 9.14 14.27 17.55
C LYS A 268 9.72 14.34 18.98
N GLY A 269 11.02 14.07 19.14
CA GLY A 269 11.75 14.12 20.41
C GLY A 269 11.89 12.79 21.18
N GLN A 270 11.43 11.67 20.61
CA GLN A 270 11.48 10.36 21.27
C GLN A 270 12.70 9.55 20.84
N LYS A 271 13.40 8.92 21.80
CA LYS A 271 14.47 7.96 21.53
C LYS A 271 13.85 6.70 20.93
N VAL A 272 14.25 6.38 19.71
CA VAL A 272 13.94 5.09 19.08
C VAL A 272 15.10 4.15 19.37
N GLU A 273 14.89 3.17 20.25
CA GLU A 273 15.83 2.07 20.47
C GLU A 273 15.54 0.97 19.44
N LEU A 274 16.55 0.59 18.67
CA LEU A 274 16.42 -0.31 17.53
C LEU A 274 16.93 -1.71 17.91
N GLY A 275 16.01 -2.67 17.89
CA GLY A 275 16.24 -4.12 17.97
C GLY A 275 15.27 -4.85 17.05
N GLU A 276 14.88 -6.09 17.38
CA GLU A 276 13.81 -6.84 16.67
C GLU A 276 12.42 -6.21 16.79
N SER A 277 12.26 -5.16 17.60
CA SER A 277 11.04 -4.39 17.73
C SER A 277 11.29 -2.89 17.95
N ILE A 278 10.33 -2.06 17.52
CA ILE A 278 10.27 -0.65 17.87
C ILE A 278 9.35 -0.52 19.08
N LYS A 279 9.89 -0.09 20.22
CA LYS A 279 9.08 0.27 21.39
C LYS A 279 8.70 1.74 21.32
N VAL A 280 7.41 2.03 21.10
CA VAL A 280 6.83 3.37 21.27
C VAL A 280 5.86 3.30 22.45
N PHE A 281 6.21 3.90 23.60
CA PHE A 281 5.29 4.04 24.75
C PHE A 281 4.64 2.72 25.26
N GLY A 282 5.41 1.64 25.40
CA GLY A 282 4.86 0.34 25.84
C GLY A 282 3.96 -0.34 24.81
N GLN A 283 3.76 0.26 23.64
CA GLN A 283 3.24 -0.39 22.44
C GLN A 283 4.42 -0.76 21.55
N GLU A 284 4.54 -2.06 21.32
CA GLU A 284 5.50 -2.64 20.41
C GLU A 284 4.92 -2.52 18.99
N ALA A 285 5.49 -1.66 18.15
CA ALA A 285 5.18 -1.65 16.73
C ALA A 285 5.83 -2.89 16.13
N LYS A 286 5.05 -3.97 15.99
CA LYS A 286 5.52 -5.23 15.40
C LYS A 286 5.73 -5.00 13.90
N GLY A 287 6.97 -4.70 13.52
CA GLY A 287 7.37 -4.61 12.13
C GLY A 287 7.05 -5.90 11.38
N GLN A 288 6.65 -5.77 10.12
CA GLN A 288 6.41 -6.91 9.26
C GLN A 288 7.71 -7.27 8.57
N THR A 289 8.35 -8.35 9.03
CA THR A 289 9.67 -8.77 8.54
C THR A 289 9.54 -9.84 7.46
N LEU A 290 10.12 -9.56 6.30
CA LEU A 290 10.39 -10.50 5.22
C LEU A 290 11.86 -10.93 5.28
N GLN A 291 12.09 -12.23 5.47
CA GLN A 291 13.41 -12.86 5.41
C GLN A 291 13.60 -13.51 4.04
N ILE A 292 14.78 -13.31 3.44
CA ILE A 292 15.11 -13.76 2.09
C ILE A 292 16.08 -14.93 2.18
N GLY A 293 15.69 -16.07 1.58
CA GLY A 293 16.44 -17.32 1.57
C GLY A 293 17.17 -17.58 0.26
N SER A 294 17.45 -18.86 0.00
CA SER A 294 18.10 -19.33 -1.23
C SER A 294 17.13 -19.38 -2.42
N VAL A 295 17.69 -19.50 -3.62
CA VAL A 295 16.94 -19.76 -4.85
C VAL A 295 16.64 -21.27 -4.92
N PRO A 296 15.39 -21.70 -5.17
CA PRO A 296 15.06 -23.11 -5.36
C PRO A 296 15.84 -23.74 -6.52
N GLU A 297 16.23 -25.01 -6.40
CA GLU A 297 17.00 -25.71 -7.44
C GLU A 297 16.20 -25.87 -8.75
N LYS A 298 14.89 -26.08 -8.64
CA LYS A 298 13.98 -26.30 -9.77
C LYS A 298 13.43 -24.99 -10.32
N GLU A 299 12.91 -24.11 -9.46
CA GLU A 299 12.31 -22.82 -9.82
C GLU A 299 13.33 -21.67 -9.71
N LYS A 300 14.26 -21.59 -10.67
CA LYS A 300 15.37 -20.61 -10.67
C LYS A 300 14.94 -19.15 -10.83
N ASP A 301 13.67 -18.90 -11.16
CA ASP A 301 12.99 -17.61 -11.28
C ASP A 301 12.23 -17.22 -10.00
N GLN A 302 12.34 -18.02 -8.93
CA GLN A 302 11.76 -17.78 -7.63
C GLN A 302 12.84 -17.68 -6.54
N ILE A 303 12.43 -17.24 -5.36
CA ILE A 303 13.28 -17.20 -4.17
C ILE A 303 12.49 -17.67 -2.96
N TYR A 304 13.11 -18.48 -2.09
CA TYR A 304 12.51 -18.82 -0.81
C TYR A 304 12.46 -17.59 0.08
N ALA A 305 11.35 -17.43 0.80
CA ALA A 305 11.16 -16.35 1.74
C ALA A 305 10.30 -16.80 2.93
N ARG A 306 10.48 -16.10 4.05
CA ARG A 306 9.66 -16.25 5.26
C ARG A 306 9.10 -14.91 5.67
N PHE A 307 7.77 -14.84 5.81
CA PHE A 307 7.08 -13.64 6.30
C PHE A 307 6.68 -13.89 7.74
N THR A 308 7.29 -13.16 8.65
CA THR A 308 7.07 -13.37 10.09
C THR A 308 5.58 -13.29 10.51
N PRO A 309 4.71 -12.45 9.91
CA PRO A 309 3.27 -12.45 10.24
C PRO A 309 2.47 -13.69 9.80
N ARG A 310 2.96 -14.49 8.84
CA ARG A 310 2.19 -15.61 8.23
C ARG A 310 2.68 -17.02 8.60
N GLY A 311 3.79 -17.15 9.33
CA GLY A 311 4.20 -18.43 9.93
C GLY A 311 4.50 -19.56 8.93
N ALA A 312 4.96 -19.22 7.72
CA ALA A 312 5.21 -20.19 6.66
C ALA A 312 6.43 -19.79 5.81
N VAL A 313 7.03 -20.80 5.18
CA VAL A 313 7.98 -20.66 4.08
C VAL A 313 7.21 -20.73 2.77
N TYR A 314 7.49 -19.80 1.88
CA TYR A 314 6.89 -19.73 0.57
C TYR A 314 7.93 -19.26 -0.46
N THR A 315 7.56 -19.27 -1.73
CA THR A 315 8.36 -18.70 -2.80
C THR A 315 7.78 -17.37 -3.30
N LEU A 316 8.66 -16.43 -3.60
CA LEU A 316 8.33 -15.14 -4.23
C LEU A 316 9.03 -15.04 -5.59
N PRO A 317 8.62 -14.10 -6.46
CA PRO A 317 9.37 -13.80 -7.67
C PRO A 317 10.81 -13.43 -7.34
N LYS A 318 11.78 -13.92 -8.13
CA LYS A 318 13.21 -13.68 -7.91
C LYS A 318 13.60 -12.22 -7.83
N LYS A 319 12.81 -11.30 -8.39
CA LYS A 319 13.03 -9.85 -8.28
C LYS A 319 13.31 -9.42 -6.83
N ILE A 320 12.68 -10.04 -5.83
CA ILE A 320 12.93 -9.79 -4.39
C ILE A 320 14.43 -9.91 -4.01
N GLU A 321 15.21 -10.70 -4.72
CA GLU A 321 16.66 -10.81 -4.53
C GLU A 321 17.41 -9.49 -4.74
N GLU A 322 16.89 -8.56 -5.55
CA GLU A 322 17.49 -7.24 -5.79
C GLU A 322 17.63 -6.41 -4.50
N ILE A 323 16.76 -6.66 -3.50
CA ILE A 323 16.80 -6.02 -2.18
C ILE A 323 18.13 -6.32 -1.47
N LEU A 324 18.71 -7.51 -1.68
CA LEU A 324 19.98 -7.91 -1.07
C LEU A 324 21.16 -7.02 -1.52
N ASN A 325 21.05 -6.39 -2.68
CA ASN A 325 22.09 -5.56 -3.26
C ASN A 325 21.87 -4.06 -3.01
N THR A 326 20.78 -3.66 -2.37
CA THR A 326 20.47 -2.25 -2.12
C THR A 326 21.50 -1.63 -1.17
N LYS A 327 22.09 -0.51 -1.58
CA LYS A 327 23.08 0.27 -0.81
C LYS A 327 22.53 1.65 -0.46
N PRO A 328 23.10 2.33 0.56
CA PRO A 328 22.68 3.69 0.91
C PRO A 328 22.77 4.67 -0.26
N ALA A 329 23.80 4.53 -1.11
CA ALA A 329 24.00 5.37 -2.28
C ALA A 329 22.88 5.20 -3.34
N ASP A 330 22.28 4.01 -3.45
CA ASP A 330 21.22 3.76 -4.42
C ASP A 330 19.95 4.52 -4.05
N LEU A 331 19.65 4.62 -2.76
CA LEU A 331 18.46 5.27 -2.21
C LEU A 331 18.65 6.75 -1.87
N ARG A 332 19.89 7.27 -1.92
CA ARG A 332 20.18 8.67 -1.59
C ARG A 332 19.54 9.62 -2.60
N ASP A 333 19.07 10.78 -2.13
CA ASP A 333 18.63 11.87 -3.00
C ASP A 333 19.85 12.57 -3.62
N TYR A 334 19.87 12.68 -4.95
CA TYR A 334 20.95 13.33 -5.69
C TYR A 334 20.58 14.76 -6.11
N HIS A 335 19.40 15.28 -5.77
CA HIS A 335 19.10 16.70 -6.01
C HIS A 335 19.86 17.55 -4.99
N LEU A 336 20.50 18.62 -5.49
CA LEU A 336 21.27 19.54 -4.65
C LEU A 336 20.40 20.03 -3.50
N VAL A 337 19.20 20.54 -3.77
CA VAL A 337 18.31 21.11 -2.77
C VAL A 337 16.84 20.75 -3.05
N ARG A 338 16.04 20.62 -1.99
CA ARG A 338 14.57 20.64 -2.05
C ARG A 338 14.09 22.01 -1.63
N ILE A 339 13.38 22.69 -2.52
CA ILE A 339 12.80 24.00 -2.26
C ILE A 339 11.29 23.84 -2.25
N ASP A 340 10.64 24.09 -1.12
CA ASP A 340 9.18 24.18 -1.05
C ASP A 340 8.74 25.56 -1.54
N THR A 341 8.22 25.61 -2.76
CA THR A 341 7.83 26.86 -3.43
C THR A 341 6.52 27.43 -2.89
N ASN A 342 5.74 26.65 -2.14
CA ASN A 342 4.48 27.10 -1.53
C ASN A 342 4.74 28.05 -0.36
N ILE A 343 5.82 27.81 0.39
CA ILE A 343 6.23 28.64 1.53
C ILE A 343 7.39 29.59 1.20
N LEU A 344 7.89 29.57 -0.05
CA LEU A 344 9.04 30.38 -0.45
C LEU A 344 8.65 31.85 -0.65
N ASP A 345 9.13 32.71 0.23
CA ASP A 345 8.86 34.15 0.20
C ASP A 345 10.09 34.99 -0.13
N ARG A 346 11.29 34.47 0.15
CA ARG A 346 12.54 35.20 -0.05
C ARG A 346 13.68 34.30 -0.50
N ILE A 347 14.46 34.79 -1.46
CA ILE A 347 15.74 34.23 -1.88
C ILE A 347 16.81 35.30 -1.65
N THR A 348 17.76 35.02 -0.78
CA THR A 348 18.93 35.87 -0.55
C THR A 348 20.13 35.25 -1.26
N ILE A 349 20.79 36.05 -2.11
CA ILE A 349 22.02 35.70 -2.81
C ILE A 349 23.11 36.62 -2.27
N ASP A 350 24.03 36.07 -1.49
CA ASP A 350 25.14 36.80 -0.90
C ASP A 350 26.46 36.30 -1.48
N ALA A 351 27.22 37.19 -2.11
CA ALA A 351 28.57 36.91 -2.55
C ALA A 351 29.52 37.83 -1.77
N PRO A 352 30.18 37.34 -0.71
CA PRO A 352 31.00 38.17 0.17
C PRO A 352 32.02 39.02 -0.60
N GLY A 353 31.92 40.34 -0.42
CA GLY A 353 32.79 41.33 -1.09
C GLY A 353 32.46 41.61 -2.57
N LYS A 354 31.46 40.95 -3.16
CA LYS A 354 31.06 41.13 -4.58
C LYS A 354 29.66 41.70 -4.76
N GLY A 355 28.75 41.47 -3.81
CA GLY A 355 27.40 42.02 -3.86
C GLY A 355 26.38 41.15 -3.12
N LYS A 356 25.17 41.70 -2.98
CA LYS A 356 24.04 41.03 -2.35
C LYS A 356 22.74 41.36 -3.08
N ALA A 357 22.02 40.33 -3.51
CA ALA A 357 20.68 40.43 -4.06
C ALA A 357 19.67 39.77 -3.12
N VAL A 358 18.56 40.45 -2.84
CA VAL A 358 17.46 39.88 -2.06
C VAL A 358 16.21 39.95 -2.93
N LEU A 359 15.74 38.80 -3.37
CA LEU A 359 14.50 38.63 -4.11
C LEU A 359 13.42 38.29 -3.08
N ALA A 360 12.36 39.07 -3.02
CA ALA A 360 11.30 38.87 -2.03
C ALA A 360 9.92 39.05 -2.66
N ARG A 361 8.94 38.26 -2.20
CA ARG A 361 7.54 38.46 -2.54
C ARG A 361 7.00 39.70 -1.82
N LYS A 362 6.27 40.52 -2.57
CA LYS A 362 5.50 41.66 -2.07
C LYS A 362 4.21 41.75 -2.89
N ASP A 363 3.06 41.78 -2.21
CA ASP A 363 1.74 41.82 -2.86
C ASP A 363 1.57 40.71 -3.92
N GLY A 364 2.07 39.50 -3.63
CA GLY A 364 2.03 38.34 -4.52
C GLY A 364 3.03 38.35 -5.69
N ASN A 365 3.85 39.41 -5.84
CA ASN A 365 4.82 39.54 -6.93
C ASN A 365 6.26 39.51 -6.40
N TRP A 366 7.19 38.96 -7.19
CA TRP A 366 8.59 39.03 -6.86
C TRP A 366 9.16 40.44 -7.10
N THR A 367 9.96 40.91 -6.14
CA THR A 367 10.63 42.22 -6.19
C THR A 367 12.07 42.11 -5.71
N ILE A 368 12.89 43.10 -6.03
CA ILE A 368 14.29 43.20 -5.59
C ILE A 368 14.33 44.09 -4.34
N ALA A 369 14.31 43.48 -3.16
CA ALA A 369 14.28 44.20 -1.89
C ALA A 369 15.52 45.09 -1.69
N THR A 370 16.70 44.66 -2.15
CA THR A 370 17.93 45.48 -2.11
C THR A 370 17.91 46.68 -3.05
N ARG A 371 16.89 46.81 -3.92
CA ARG A 371 16.67 47.96 -4.81
C ARG A 371 15.29 48.57 -4.61
N ASN A 372 14.94 48.90 -3.36
CA ASN A 372 13.69 49.59 -3.02
C ASN A 372 12.44 48.89 -3.61
N ASN A 373 12.43 47.56 -3.59
CA ASN A 373 11.37 46.71 -4.18
C ASN A 373 11.14 46.94 -5.69
N ALA A 374 12.21 47.18 -6.45
CA ALA A 374 12.12 47.27 -7.91
C ALA A 374 11.51 45.98 -8.52
N PRO A 375 10.78 46.09 -9.64
CA PRO A 375 10.26 44.92 -10.36
C PRO A 375 11.38 43.96 -10.79
N VAL A 376 11.14 42.67 -10.62
CA VAL A 376 12.06 41.60 -11.04
C VAL A 376 11.56 40.96 -12.34
N ASP A 377 12.47 40.43 -13.17
CA ASP A 377 12.12 39.42 -14.18
C ASP A 377 11.70 38.14 -13.45
N SER A 378 10.38 37.96 -13.30
CA SER A 378 9.81 36.78 -12.62
C SER A 378 10.15 35.48 -13.36
N GLY A 379 10.38 35.54 -14.67
CA GLY A 379 10.88 34.42 -15.45
C GLY A 379 12.32 34.05 -15.07
N ALA A 380 13.18 35.03 -14.78
CA ALA A 380 14.53 34.77 -14.28
C ALA A 380 14.51 34.10 -12.91
N VAL A 381 13.66 34.58 -11.99
CA VAL A 381 13.51 33.96 -10.65
C VAL A 381 13.02 32.51 -10.78
N ARG A 382 12.01 32.26 -11.62
CA ARG A 382 11.53 30.91 -11.88
C ARG A 382 12.62 30.02 -12.46
N ARG A 383 13.37 30.49 -13.46
CA ARG A 383 14.49 29.74 -14.05
C ARG A 383 15.56 29.40 -13.01
N LEU A 384 15.87 30.31 -12.09
CA LEU A 384 16.81 30.04 -10.99
C LEU A 384 16.30 28.90 -10.10
N ILE A 385 15.05 28.99 -9.63
CA ILE A 385 14.44 27.97 -8.76
C ILE A 385 14.43 26.62 -9.48
N ASP A 386 13.94 26.57 -10.72
CA ASP A 386 13.87 25.36 -11.52
C ASP A 386 15.27 24.76 -11.75
N THR A 387 16.28 25.60 -12.03
CA THR A 387 17.67 25.14 -12.21
C THR A 387 18.22 24.52 -10.94
N LEU A 388 18.00 25.14 -9.78
CA LEU A 388 18.50 24.65 -8.49
C LEU A 388 17.80 23.37 -8.04
N GLN A 389 16.48 23.27 -8.20
CA GLN A 389 15.71 22.07 -7.87
C GLN A 389 16.11 20.87 -8.75
N ASN A 390 16.44 21.11 -10.02
CA ASN A 390 16.85 20.07 -10.97
C ASN A 390 18.37 19.81 -11.00
N GLU A 391 19.18 20.59 -10.27
CA GLU A 391 20.62 20.36 -10.23
C GLU A 391 20.92 19.06 -9.47
N ARG A 392 21.69 18.19 -10.11
CA ARG A 392 22.11 16.92 -9.51
C ARG A 392 23.53 17.03 -8.96
N VAL A 393 23.71 16.51 -7.76
CA VAL A 393 25.01 16.21 -7.17
C VAL A 393 25.77 15.28 -8.10
N THR A 394 26.95 15.71 -8.54
CA THR A 394 27.83 14.90 -9.38
C THR A 394 28.62 13.90 -8.55
N ARG A 395 29.00 14.29 -7.32
CA ARG A 395 29.72 13.42 -6.37
C ARG A 395 29.49 13.86 -4.93
N PHE A 396 29.34 12.88 -4.04
CA PHE A 396 29.45 13.08 -2.60
C PHE A 396 30.93 12.96 -2.21
N VAL A 397 31.49 14.04 -1.66
CA VAL A 397 32.94 14.19 -1.41
C VAL A 397 33.30 13.71 -0.02
N GLU A 398 32.53 14.15 0.97
CA GLU A 398 32.65 13.77 2.37
C GLU A 398 31.26 13.50 2.96
N ASP A 399 31.14 12.42 3.73
CA ASP A 399 29.92 12.12 4.47
C ASP A 399 29.76 12.99 5.74
N VAL A 400 30.85 13.57 6.24
CA VAL A 400 30.85 14.56 7.33
C VAL A 400 31.91 15.62 7.04
N ALA A 401 31.46 16.85 6.84
CA ALA A 401 32.27 18.01 6.49
C ALA A 401 33.15 18.46 7.66
N SER A 402 34.27 17.77 7.85
CA SER A 402 35.17 17.96 9.00
C SER A 402 36.16 19.09 8.77
N ASN A 403 36.47 19.40 7.50
CA ASN A 403 37.36 20.50 7.11
C ASN A 403 36.73 21.27 5.94
N LEU A 404 36.05 22.38 6.22
CA LEU A 404 35.41 23.20 5.19
C LEU A 404 36.39 24.07 4.40
N SER A 405 37.51 24.46 5.01
CA SER A 405 38.51 25.31 4.39
C SER A 405 39.14 24.65 3.17
N GLN A 406 39.33 23.32 3.21
CA GLN A 406 39.84 22.60 2.04
C GLN A 406 38.90 22.74 0.83
N TYR A 407 37.61 23.02 1.01
CA TYR A 407 36.65 23.16 -0.08
C TYR A 407 36.27 24.63 -0.36
N GLY A 408 36.87 25.58 0.36
CA GLY A 408 36.46 26.99 0.31
C GLY A 408 35.03 27.22 0.82
N LEU A 409 34.52 26.33 1.68
CA LEU A 409 33.17 26.42 2.25
C LEU A 409 33.15 27.14 3.62
N ASP A 410 34.32 27.39 4.21
CA ASP A 410 34.50 28.29 5.36
C ASP A 410 34.36 29.76 4.95
N LYS A 411 34.76 30.09 3.72
CA LYS A 411 34.59 31.39 3.04
C LYS A 411 33.96 31.18 1.67
N PRO A 412 32.66 30.86 1.61
CA PRO A 412 32.00 30.54 0.36
C PRO A 412 32.00 31.73 -0.60
N GLN A 413 32.08 31.41 -1.90
CA GLN A 413 32.02 32.40 -2.97
C GLN A 413 30.62 32.99 -3.12
N ILE A 414 29.60 32.15 -2.92
CA ILE A 414 28.18 32.52 -2.92
C ILE A 414 27.46 31.72 -1.84
N GLN A 415 26.57 32.38 -1.10
CA GLN A 415 25.60 31.77 -0.20
C GLN A 415 24.19 32.09 -0.69
N LEU A 416 23.38 31.04 -0.86
CA LEU A 416 21.94 31.14 -1.10
C LEU A 416 21.20 30.83 0.20
N THR A 417 20.20 31.63 0.52
CA THR A 417 19.27 31.37 1.63
C THR A 417 17.83 31.50 1.14
N PHE A 418 17.02 30.48 1.39
CA PHE A 418 15.61 30.41 1.09
C PHE A 418 14.83 30.53 2.39
N SER A 419 13.93 31.51 2.47
CA SER A 419 13.21 31.82 3.69
C SER A 419 11.71 31.94 3.43
N SER A 420 10.94 31.60 4.48
CA SER A 420 9.50 31.84 4.57
C SER A 420 9.21 32.94 5.59
N PHE A 421 8.08 33.62 5.41
CA PHE A 421 7.48 34.53 6.38
C PHE A 421 6.11 33.96 6.73
N ALA A 422 6.02 33.16 7.80
CA ALA A 422 4.79 32.45 8.16
C ALA A 422 3.58 33.40 8.28
N SER A 423 2.48 33.12 7.55
CA SER A 423 1.16 33.63 7.95
C SER A 423 0.00 32.84 7.36
N GLU A 424 -0.39 31.74 7.99
CA GLU A 424 -1.81 31.36 7.94
C GLU A 424 -2.66 32.21 8.90
N ASN A 425 -2.07 32.90 9.90
CA ASN A 425 -2.83 33.67 10.91
C ASN A 425 -2.08 34.86 11.58
N THR A 426 -0.93 35.33 11.05
CA THR A 426 -0.17 36.43 11.67
C THR A 426 0.44 37.30 10.58
N ALA A 427 0.01 38.55 10.45
CA ALA A 427 0.53 39.48 9.44
C ALA A 427 2.06 39.35 9.26
N GLU A 428 2.53 39.24 8.01
CA GLU A 428 3.93 38.97 7.61
C GLU A 428 4.97 39.81 8.37
N THR A 429 4.58 41.01 8.81
CA THR A 429 5.39 41.95 9.60
C THR A 429 5.76 41.47 11.01
N LYS A 430 5.06 40.47 11.57
CA LYS A 430 5.32 39.93 12.92
C LYS A 430 6.01 38.57 12.94
N ALA A 431 5.91 37.78 11.87
CA ALA A 431 6.34 36.37 11.88
C ALA A 431 7.87 36.18 11.81
N GLY A 432 8.61 37.22 11.43
CA GLY A 432 10.06 37.14 11.25
C GLY A 432 10.47 36.24 10.09
N GLU A 433 11.69 36.44 9.59
CA GLU A 433 12.25 35.60 8.52
C GLU A 433 12.64 34.23 9.09
N GLN A 434 12.17 33.14 8.49
CA GLN A 434 12.53 31.77 8.85
C GLN A 434 13.24 31.09 7.66
N PRO A 435 14.58 30.99 7.67
CA PRO A 435 15.31 30.20 6.69
C PRO A 435 14.92 28.73 6.78
N PHE A 436 14.57 28.11 5.65
CA PHE A 436 14.27 26.67 5.59
C PHE A 436 15.24 25.89 4.70
N ALA A 437 16.05 26.57 3.89
CA ALA A 437 17.15 25.96 3.16
C ALA A 437 18.27 26.96 2.92
N GLY A 438 19.52 26.49 2.97
CA GLY A 438 20.70 27.30 2.65
C GLY A 438 21.72 26.49 1.87
N ILE A 439 22.37 27.11 0.88
CA ILE A 439 23.41 26.49 0.05
C ILE A 439 24.63 27.39 0.04
N ALA A 440 25.78 26.84 0.41
CA ALA A 440 27.07 27.50 0.29
C ALA A 440 27.84 26.89 -0.89
N PHE A 441 28.35 27.75 -1.78
CA PHE A 441 29.21 27.36 -2.90
C PHE A 441 30.65 27.76 -2.60
N GLY A 442 31.54 26.77 -2.63
CA GLY A 442 32.96 26.90 -2.30
C GLY A 442 33.83 27.10 -3.52
N ARG A 443 35.04 26.51 -3.49
CA ARG A 443 36.00 26.57 -4.58
C ARG A 443 35.53 25.75 -5.79
N ALA A 444 35.97 26.15 -6.98
CA ALA A 444 35.80 25.35 -8.19
C ALA A 444 37.04 24.47 -8.42
N GLU A 445 36.84 23.28 -8.98
CA GLU A 445 37.89 22.34 -9.36
C GLU A 445 37.53 21.72 -10.72
N GLY A 446 38.21 22.17 -11.77
CA GLY A 446 37.83 21.84 -13.15
C GLY A 446 36.41 22.30 -13.48
N ASP A 447 35.58 21.34 -13.90
CA ASP A 447 34.15 21.53 -14.20
C ASP A 447 33.24 21.34 -12.98
N ASN A 448 33.80 21.02 -11.82
CA ASN A 448 33.06 20.82 -10.59
C ASN A 448 33.14 22.04 -9.67
N LEU A 449 32.10 22.22 -8.88
CA LEU A 449 32.00 23.24 -7.84
C LEU A 449 31.64 22.55 -6.54
N TYR A 450 32.43 22.79 -5.49
CA TYR A 450 32.08 22.32 -4.16
C TYR A 450 30.86 23.07 -3.63
N ALA A 451 29.90 22.35 -3.08
CA ALA A 451 28.72 22.91 -2.44
C ALA A 451 28.41 22.19 -1.13
N ARG A 452 27.71 22.87 -0.23
CA ARG A 452 27.19 22.31 1.01
C ARG A 452 25.82 22.90 1.31
N LEU A 453 24.89 22.05 1.73
CA LEU A 453 23.62 22.48 2.29
C LEU A 453 23.78 22.74 3.78
N ALA A 454 23.12 23.79 4.29
CA ALA A 454 23.22 24.21 5.68
C ALA A 454 22.80 23.09 6.66
N ASP A 455 21.72 22.39 6.34
CA ASP A 455 21.13 21.34 7.20
C ASP A 455 21.68 19.94 6.91
N GLU A 456 22.66 19.82 6.02
CA GLU A 456 23.30 18.55 5.68
C GLU A 456 24.76 18.51 6.14
N PRO A 457 25.22 17.35 6.64
CA PRO A 457 26.61 17.18 7.06
C PRO A 457 27.57 17.03 5.87
N PHE A 458 27.07 16.96 4.64
CA PHE A 458 27.83 16.54 3.46
C PHE A 458 28.51 17.68 2.72
N VAL A 459 29.65 17.36 2.11
CA VAL A 459 30.21 18.16 1.01
C VAL A 459 29.93 17.43 -0.29
N VAL A 460 29.40 18.16 -1.26
CA VAL A 460 29.08 17.64 -2.59
C VAL A 460 29.80 18.42 -3.67
N THR A 461 29.91 17.85 -4.87
CA THR A 461 30.18 18.62 -6.08
C THR A 461 28.95 18.72 -6.95
N VAL A 462 28.79 19.86 -7.62
CA VAL A 462 27.82 20.12 -8.67
C VAL A 462 28.53 20.69 -9.90
N ARG A 463 27.81 20.91 -11.00
CA ARG A 463 28.40 21.49 -12.20
C ARG A 463 28.78 22.95 -11.96
N ARG A 464 30.00 23.32 -12.33
CA ARG A 464 30.50 24.71 -12.20
C ARG A 464 29.65 25.72 -12.97
N SER A 465 29.05 25.31 -14.08
CA SER A 465 28.15 26.14 -14.89
C SER A 465 26.94 26.65 -14.12
N LEU A 466 26.58 26.04 -12.98
CA LEU A 466 25.52 26.51 -12.10
C LEU A 466 25.76 27.95 -11.61
N LEU A 467 27.01 28.34 -11.35
CA LEU A 467 27.33 29.72 -10.90
C LEU A 467 26.95 30.78 -11.93
N ASN A 468 26.93 30.44 -13.23
CA ASN A 468 26.55 31.38 -14.28
C ASN A 468 25.07 31.76 -14.20
N GLN A 469 24.25 30.97 -13.51
CA GLN A 469 22.83 31.22 -13.31
C GLN A 469 22.53 31.96 -11.99
N ILE A 470 23.55 32.21 -11.16
CA ILE A 470 23.41 32.80 -9.83
C ILE A 470 24.15 34.13 -9.80
N SER A 471 23.42 35.23 -10.00
CA SER A 471 23.99 36.58 -9.93
C SER A 471 23.79 37.23 -8.56
N PRO A 472 24.86 37.69 -7.89
CA PRO A 472 24.75 38.54 -6.70
C PRO A 472 24.45 40.01 -7.03
N ASP A 473 24.54 40.41 -8.31
CA ASP A 473 24.19 41.76 -8.77
C ASP A 473 22.66 41.88 -8.93
N PRO A 474 22.00 42.76 -8.14
CA PRO A 474 20.56 42.97 -8.24
C PRO A 474 20.07 43.40 -9.63
N LEU A 475 20.91 44.07 -10.45
CA LEU A 475 20.51 44.52 -11.79
C LEU A 475 20.22 43.37 -12.75
N GLN A 476 20.91 42.23 -12.60
CA GLN A 476 20.70 41.06 -13.45
C GLN A 476 19.31 40.43 -13.26
N TRP A 477 18.65 40.76 -12.15
CA TRP A 477 17.30 40.29 -11.85
C TRP A 477 16.24 41.29 -12.28
N GLN A 478 16.60 42.52 -12.62
CA GLN A 478 15.63 43.56 -12.91
C GLN A 478 14.96 43.31 -14.26
N GLU A 479 13.64 43.52 -14.31
CA GLU A 479 12.91 43.46 -15.57
C GLU A 479 13.45 44.55 -16.52
N LEU A 480 14.00 44.14 -17.67
CA LEU A 480 14.56 45.05 -18.68
C LEU A 480 13.49 45.70 -19.56
N SER A 481 12.22 45.31 -19.40
CA SER A 481 11.09 45.84 -20.14
C SER A 481 10.74 47.25 -19.65
N ILE A 482 11.12 48.26 -20.42
CA ILE A 482 10.83 49.68 -20.12
C ILE A 482 9.33 50.00 -20.34
N PHE A 483 8.64 49.24 -21.20
CA PHE A 483 7.23 49.44 -21.51
C PHE A 483 6.43 48.14 -21.35
N LYS A 484 5.41 48.16 -20.47
CA LYS A 484 4.33 47.17 -20.46
C LYS A 484 3.12 47.81 -21.13
N PHE A 485 2.89 47.51 -22.41
CA PHE A 485 1.60 47.81 -23.02
C PHE A 485 0.55 46.90 -22.37
N LYS A 486 -0.39 47.49 -21.63
CA LYS A 486 -1.60 46.77 -21.22
C LYS A 486 -2.41 46.48 -22.49
N PRO A 487 -2.91 45.24 -22.70
CA PRO A 487 -3.81 44.94 -23.79
C PRO A 487 -5.12 45.71 -23.68
#